data_AF-A0A367FMR9-F1
#
_entry.id   AF-A0A367FMR9-F1
#
_cell.length_a   1.000
_cell.length_b   1.000
_cell.length_c   1.000
_cell.angle_alpha   90.00
_cell.angle_beta   90.00
_cell.angle_gamma   90.00
#
_symmetry.space_group_name_H-M   'P 1'
#
loop_
_entity.id
_entity.type
_entity.pdbx_description
1 polymer ?
#
loop_
_entity_poly.entity_id
_entity_poly.type
_entity_poly.pdbx_seq_one_letter_code
_entity_poly.pdbx_strand_id
1 'polypeptide(L)'
;MVAEYHFSIGQAARDLVGPDGTPVFTSLQQAIGDRQEILGEPVVIDDLLPAFREYYPCDGDLTSMPSGGATSLLLADKGMLRAAGVPEPPQPWAEVDSVREQTAGCRNAPAYPITWANHGIFQQAPAAQGGLLVDNGYGRSGRHRLPGLGRDARLGGVVAAAARPRPLPVHRQDPRLGRHLPGLRRATS
;
A
#
# COMPACT_ATOMS: atom_id res chain seq x y z
N MET A 1 -4.97 -20.30 -23.50
CA MET A 1 -5.57 -19.22 -22.70
C MET A 1 -4.43 -18.54 -21.97
N VAL A 2 -4.27 -17.23 -22.13
CA VAL A 2 -3.27 -16.43 -21.37
C VAL A 2 -4.04 -15.72 -20.28
N ALA A 3 -3.62 -15.90 -19.02
CA ALA A 3 -4.20 -15.22 -17.86
C ALA A 3 -3.12 -14.33 -17.23
N GLU A 4 -3.46 -13.06 -17.04
CA GLU A 4 -2.61 -12.12 -16.33
C GLU A 4 -2.91 -12.21 -14.83
N TYR A 5 -1.87 -12.36 -14.03
CA TYR A 5 -1.97 -12.43 -12.57
C TYR A 5 -1.48 -11.13 -11.98
N HIS A 6 -2.34 -10.46 -11.23
CA HIS A 6 -1.97 -9.27 -10.47
C HIS A 6 -0.87 -9.60 -9.44
N PHE A 7 0.01 -8.65 -9.14
CA PHE A 7 1.18 -8.91 -8.26
C PHE A 7 0.82 -9.49 -6.88
N SER A 8 -0.41 -9.28 -6.40
CA SER A 8 -0.92 -9.78 -5.13
C SER A 8 -1.25 -11.28 -5.08
N ILE A 9 -1.24 -11.97 -6.23
CA ILE A 9 -1.59 -13.40 -6.34
C ILE A 9 -0.42 -14.26 -6.84
N GLY A 10 0.81 -13.80 -6.67
CA GLY A 10 2.02 -14.51 -7.12
C GLY A 10 2.14 -15.94 -6.59
N GLN A 11 1.88 -16.18 -5.30
CA GLN A 11 1.93 -17.55 -4.75
C GLN A 11 0.86 -18.46 -5.37
N ALA A 12 -0.37 -17.96 -5.53
CA ALA A 12 -1.45 -18.74 -6.14
C ALA A 12 -1.16 -19.06 -7.62
N ALA A 13 -0.50 -18.15 -8.34
CA ALA A 13 -0.05 -18.41 -9.70
C ALA A 13 1.00 -19.54 -9.73
N ARG A 14 1.96 -19.51 -8.80
CA ARG A 14 3.02 -20.51 -8.69
C ARG A 14 2.53 -21.90 -8.27
N ASP A 15 1.49 -21.95 -7.44
CA ASP A 15 0.88 -23.20 -6.98
C ASP A 15 -0.05 -23.81 -8.05
N LEU A 16 -0.34 -23.08 -9.14
CA LEU A 16 -1.25 -23.55 -10.17
C LEU A 16 -0.59 -24.64 -11.04
N VAL A 17 -1.32 -25.75 -11.16
CA VAL A 17 -0.92 -26.90 -11.99
C VAL A 17 -2.00 -27.25 -13.00
N GLY A 18 -1.57 -27.81 -14.13
CA GLY A 18 -2.45 -28.34 -15.17
C GLY A 18 -3.10 -29.67 -14.76
N PRO A 19 -4.01 -30.21 -15.60
CA PRO A 19 -4.65 -31.51 -15.35
C PRO A 19 -3.68 -32.69 -15.19
N ASP A 20 -2.49 -32.56 -15.76
CA ASP A 20 -1.38 -33.53 -15.69
C ASP A 20 -0.43 -33.29 -14.50
N GLY A 21 -0.73 -32.29 -13.65
CA GLY A 21 0.09 -31.91 -12.51
C GLY A 21 1.31 -31.04 -12.84
N THR A 22 1.48 -30.63 -14.10
CA THR A 22 2.60 -29.76 -14.50
C THR A 22 2.37 -28.31 -14.08
N PRO A 23 3.38 -27.57 -13.61
CA PRO A 23 3.24 -26.14 -13.33
C PRO A 23 2.84 -25.37 -14.60
N VAL A 24 1.84 -24.49 -14.49
CA VAL A 24 1.39 -23.65 -15.62
C VAL A 24 1.92 -22.22 -15.55
N PHE A 25 2.64 -21.89 -14.48
CA PHE A 25 3.29 -20.59 -14.30
C PHE A 25 4.73 -20.63 -14.81
N THR A 26 5.16 -19.53 -15.43
CA THR A 26 6.54 -19.27 -15.83
C THR A 26 6.91 -17.88 -15.35
N SER A 27 8.10 -17.75 -14.73
CA SER A 27 8.59 -16.44 -14.29
C SER A 27 8.89 -15.53 -15.48
N LEU A 28 8.90 -14.21 -15.28
CA LEU A 28 9.27 -13.28 -16.34
C LEU A 28 10.67 -13.59 -16.89
N GLN A 29 11.64 -13.85 -16.03
CA GLN A 29 13.03 -14.16 -16.43
C GLN A 29 13.10 -15.42 -17.31
N GLN A 30 12.42 -16.50 -16.92
CA GLN A 30 12.36 -17.73 -17.72
C GLN A 30 11.60 -17.51 -19.04
N ALA A 31 10.51 -16.73 -19.00
CA ALA A 31 9.72 -16.39 -20.17
C ALA A 31 10.48 -15.51 -21.16
N ILE A 32 11.56 -14.82 -20.75
CA ILE A 32 12.48 -14.07 -21.60
C ILE A 32 13.65 -14.95 -22.05
N GLY A 33 14.25 -15.74 -21.15
CA GLY A 33 15.45 -16.52 -21.47
C GLY A 33 16.60 -15.62 -21.95
N ASP A 34 17.30 -16.04 -23.02
CA ASP A 34 18.48 -15.32 -23.52
C ASP A 34 18.16 -14.20 -24.54
N ARG A 35 16.87 -13.91 -24.77
CA ARG A 35 16.44 -12.90 -25.75
C ARG A 35 16.89 -11.52 -25.32
N GLN A 36 17.48 -10.79 -26.26
CA GLN A 36 17.84 -9.37 -26.10
C GLN A 36 16.74 -8.44 -26.64
N GLU A 37 15.81 -8.98 -27.42
CA GLU A 37 14.73 -8.25 -28.07
C GLU A 37 13.44 -9.08 -28.07
N ILE A 38 12.29 -8.43 -27.84
CA ILE A 38 10.96 -9.02 -27.91
C ILE A 38 10.07 -8.04 -28.69
N LEU A 39 9.50 -8.51 -29.81
CA LEU A 39 8.60 -7.72 -30.68
C LEU A 39 9.22 -6.40 -31.22
N GLY A 40 10.53 -6.37 -31.50
CA GLY A 40 11.19 -5.15 -31.96
C GLY A 40 11.77 -4.28 -30.83
N GLU A 41 11.46 -4.59 -29.57
CA GLU A 41 11.83 -3.77 -28.42
C GLU A 41 12.92 -4.46 -27.57
N PRO A 42 13.92 -3.71 -27.08
CA PRO A 42 14.99 -4.26 -26.26
C PRO A 42 14.45 -4.78 -24.92
N VAL A 43 15.05 -5.87 -24.44
CA VAL A 43 14.81 -6.38 -23.09
C VAL A 43 15.57 -5.53 -22.07
N VAL A 44 14.85 -4.97 -21.09
CA VAL A 44 15.39 -4.00 -20.10
C VAL A 44 15.25 -4.45 -18.65
N ILE A 45 15.18 -5.77 -18.41
CA ILE A 45 15.04 -6.31 -17.04
C ILE A 45 16.26 -6.05 -16.14
N ASP A 46 17.39 -5.68 -16.74
CA ASP A 46 18.60 -5.26 -16.04
C ASP A 46 18.62 -3.77 -15.68
N ASP A 47 17.60 -3.00 -16.05
CA ASP A 47 17.43 -1.57 -15.73
C ASP A 47 16.31 -1.33 -14.71
N LEU A 48 16.25 -2.19 -13.69
CA LEU A 48 15.32 -2.04 -12.58
C LEU A 48 15.96 -1.25 -11.43
N LEU A 49 15.16 -0.44 -10.74
CA LEU A 49 15.58 0.17 -9.47
C LEU A 49 15.97 -0.92 -8.45
N PRO A 50 16.97 -0.69 -7.58
CA PRO A 50 17.42 -1.69 -6.61
C PRO A 50 16.30 -2.29 -5.76
N ALA A 51 15.37 -1.44 -5.28
CA ALA A 51 14.22 -1.89 -4.48
C ALA A 51 13.34 -2.92 -5.22
N PHE A 52 13.20 -2.80 -6.54
CA PHE A 52 12.46 -3.80 -7.33
C PHE A 52 13.27 -5.08 -7.54
N ARG A 53 14.58 -4.96 -7.77
CA ARG A 53 15.48 -6.13 -7.88
C ARG A 53 15.53 -6.94 -6.60
N GLU A 54 15.32 -6.32 -5.44
CA GLU A 54 15.29 -7.04 -4.17
C GLU A 54 13.92 -7.69 -3.91
N TYR A 55 12.84 -7.04 -4.34
CA TYR A 55 11.47 -7.48 -4.00
C TYR A 55 10.88 -8.52 -4.98
N TYR A 56 11.06 -8.31 -6.28
CA TYR A 56 10.38 -9.06 -7.33
C TYR A 56 10.96 -10.44 -7.67
N PRO A 57 12.24 -10.75 -7.42
CA PRO A 57 12.71 -12.12 -7.58
C PRO A 57 12.04 -13.05 -6.58
N CYS A 58 11.79 -14.31 -6.96
CA CYS A 58 11.47 -15.39 -6.05
C CYS A 58 12.31 -16.61 -6.45
N ASP A 59 12.92 -17.27 -5.48
CA ASP A 59 13.83 -18.42 -5.71
C ASP A 59 14.94 -18.14 -6.74
N GLY A 60 15.41 -16.88 -6.78
CA GLY A 60 16.50 -16.43 -7.66
C GLY A 60 16.04 -15.86 -9.00
N ASP A 61 14.78 -16.05 -9.40
CA ASP A 61 14.27 -15.60 -10.70
C ASP A 61 13.32 -14.40 -10.58
N LEU A 62 13.51 -13.39 -11.45
CA LEU A 62 12.58 -12.27 -11.58
C LEU A 62 11.19 -12.78 -11.97
N THR A 63 10.26 -12.76 -10.99
CA THR A 63 8.98 -13.44 -11.11
C THR A 63 8.00 -12.68 -11.99
N SER A 64 7.98 -11.35 -11.92
CA SER A 64 7.09 -10.49 -12.70
C SER A 64 7.73 -9.12 -12.95
N MET A 65 7.17 -8.35 -13.88
CA MET A 65 7.65 -7.00 -14.21
C MET A 65 7.05 -5.99 -13.22
N PRO A 66 7.86 -5.11 -12.60
CA PRO A 66 7.33 -3.99 -11.84
C PRO A 66 6.59 -3.02 -12.77
N SER A 67 5.32 -2.76 -12.49
CA SER A 67 4.53 -1.74 -13.21
C SER A 67 4.73 -0.33 -12.62
N GLY A 68 5.22 -0.25 -11.39
CA GLY A 68 5.49 0.99 -10.68
C GLY A 68 5.67 0.76 -9.18
N GLY A 69 6.24 1.75 -8.50
CA GLY A 69 6.40 1.74 -7.05
C GLY A 69 5.70 2.95 -6.43
N ALA A 70 5.11 2.75 -5.26
CA ALA A 70 4.60 3.83 -4.43
C ALA A 70 5.43 3.91 -3.15
N THR A 71 5.67 5.12 -2.66
CA THR A 71 6.32 5.36 -1.38
C THR A 71 5.50 6.36 -0.57
N SER A 72 5.59 6.27 0.76
CA SER A 72 4.95 7.27 1.62
C SER A 72 5.85 8.49 1.75
N LEU A 73 5.21 9.65 1.74
CA LEU A 73 5.87 10.93 1.94
C LEU A 73 5.27 11.62 3.15
N LEU A 74 6.13 12.31 3.91
CA LEU A 74 5.66 13.29 4.88
C LEU A 74 5.36 14.59 4.12
N LEU A 75 4.10 14.98 4.10
CA LEU A 75 3.65 16.24 3.52
C LEU A 75 3.43 17.26 4.64
N ALA A 76 3.96 18.48 4.46
CA ALA A 76 3.88 19.52 5.47
C ALA A 76 3.47 20.87 4.87
N ASP A 77 2.68 21.64 5.62
CA ASP A 77 2.39 23.03 5.30
C ASP A 77 3.56 23.92 5.74
N LYS A 78 4.31 24.41 4.76
CA LYS A 78 5.50 25.25 5.00
C LYS A 78 5.17 26.59 5.65
N GLY A 79 3.99 27.16 5.40
CA GLY A 79 3.57 28.42 6.02
C GLY A 79 3.31 28.23 7.51
N MET A 80 2.65 27.13 7.86
CA MET A 80 2.39 26.76 9.26
C MET A 80 3.69 26.43 10.00
N LEU A 81 4.59 25.65 9.41
CA LEU A 81 5.89 25.35 10.03
C LEU A 81 6.69 26.62 10.32
N ARG A 82 6.76 27.55 9.36
CA ARG A 82 7.45 28.84 9.56
C ARG A 82 6.83 29.69 10.66
N ALA A 83 5.49 29.73 10.74
CA ALA A 83 4.79 30.44 11.81
C ALA A 83 5.08 29.83 13.19
N ALA A 84 5.34 28.53 13.24
CA ALA A 84 5.76 27.80 14.44
C ALA A 84 7.26 27.92 14.78
N GLY A 85 8.05 28.61 13.94
CA GLY A 85 9.50 28.67 14.10
C GLY A 85 10.22 27.38 13.67
N VAL A 86 9.54 26.49 12.95
CA VAL A 86 10.08 25.24 12.41
C VAL A 86 10.53 25.48 10.96
N PRO A 87 11.84 25.52 10.66
CA PRO A 87 12.32 25.86 9.33
C PRO A 87 12.12 24.72 8.31
N GLU A 88 12.15 23.47 8.76
CA GLU A 88 12.07 22.27 7.92
C GLU A 88 11.21 21.17 8.57
N PRO A 89 10.58 20.28 7.79
CA PRO A 89 9.86 19.13 8.33
C PRO A 89 10.77 18.22 9.17
N PRO A 90 10.24 17.54 10.21
CA PRO A 90 11.02 16.66 11.06
C PRO A 90 11.64 15.53 10.23
N GLN A 91 12.91 15.22 10.50
CA GLN A 91 13.65 14.17 9.79
C GLN A 91 13.59 12.83 10.56
N PRO A 92 14.16 12.71 11.77
CA PRO A 92 13.94 11.55 12.62
C PRO A 92 12.58 11.58 13.31
N TRP A 93 12.09 10.39 13.66
CA TRP A 93 10.87 10.21 14.46
C TRP A 93 10.89 10.98 15.79
N ALA A 94 12.07 11.15 16.41
CA ALA A 94 12.23 11.87 17.68
C ALA A 94 11.85 13.36 17.59
N GLU A 95 11.92 13.97 16.41
CA GLU A 95 11.58 15.39 16.21
C GLU A 95 10.07 15.61 16.05
N VAL A 96 9.30 14.57 15.74
CA VAL A 96 7.85 14.66 15.44
C VAL A 96 7.08 15.25 16.63
N ASP A 97 7.38 14.83 17.85
CA ASP A 97 6.71 15.32 19.05
C ASP A 97 7.03 16.80 19.32
N SER A 98 8.29 17.20 19.14
CA SER A 98 8.70 18.59 19.28
C SER A 98 8.03 19.50 18.25
N VAL A 99 7.98 19.08 16.98
CA VAL A 99 7.30 19.82 15.91
C VAL A 99 5.80 19.91 16.17
N ARG A 100 5.19 18.83 16.67
CA ARG A 100 3.77 18.81 17.08
C ARG A 100 3.50 19.86 18.15
N GLU A 101 4.31 19.91 19.20
CA GLU A 101 4.16 20.86 20.32
C GLU A 101 4.33 22.31 19.86
N GLN A 102 5.37 22.59 19.07
CA GLN A 102 5.61 23.93 18.51
C GLN A 102 4.44 24.39 17.62
N THR A 103 3.93 23.49 16.78
CA THR A 103 2.80 23.79 15.89
C THR A 103 1.49 23.98 16.67
N ALA A 104 1.26 23.18 17.73
CA ALA A 104 0.08 23.33 18.58
C ALA A 104 0.04 24.65 19.35
N GLY A 105 1.21 25.26 19.61
CA GLY A 105 1.33 26.59 20.23
C GLY A 105 0.99 27.76 19.31
N CYS A 106 0.76 27.52 18.02
CA CYS A 106 0.49 28.59 17.05
C CYS A 106 -0.94 29.12 17.12
N ARG A 107 -1.10 30.40 16.76
CA ARG A 107 -2.42 31.00 16.55
C ARG A 107 -3.11 30.27 15.38
N ASN A 108 -4.33 29.80 15.61
CA ASN A 108 -5.12 28.97 14.68
C ASN A 108 -4.53 27.58 14.38
N ALA A 109 -3.75 27.02 15.32
CA ALA A 109 -3.27 25.65 15.18
C ALA A 109 -4.44 24.67 14.97
N PRO A 110 -4.31 23.72 14.02
CA PRO A 110 -5.29 22.65 13.89
C PRO A 110 -5.30 21.79 15.16
N ALA A 111 -6.46 21.21 15.48
CA ALA A 111 -6.60 20.30 16.62
C ALA A 111 -5.63 19.09 16.55
N TYR A 112 -5.24 18.70 15.34
CA TYR A 112 -4.29 17.63 15.06
C TYR A 112 -3.26 18.14 14.03
N PRO A 113 -2.13 18.71 14.49
CA PRO A 113 -1.12 19.30 13.60
C PRO A 113 -0.31 18.28 12.80
N ILE A 114 -0.35 17.01 13.21
CA ILE A 114 0.23 15.89 12.47
C ILE A 114 -0.83 14.80 12.39
N THR A 115 -1.05 14.27 11.20
CA THR A 115 -1.98 13.16 10.96
C THR A 115 -1.29 12.11 10.08
N TRP A 116 -1.69 10.85 10.26
CA TRP A 116 -1.12 9.72 9.54
C TRP A 116 -2.23 8.97 8.81
N ALA A 117 -1.93 8.48 7.62
CA ALA A 117 -2.75 7.45 7.00
C ALA A 117 -2.71 6.21 7.91
N ASN A 118 -3.88 5.71 8.29
CA ASN A 118 -3.98 4.49 9.11
C ASN A 118 -3.57 3.22 8.35
N HIS A 119 -3.52 3.27 7.02
CA HIS A 119 -3.02 2.22 6.16
C HIS A 119 -1.53 2.44 5.87
N GLY A 120 -0.72 1.38 5.95
CA GLY A 120 0.70 1.41 5.59
C GLY A 120 1.65 1.94 6.67
N ILE A 121 1.28 2.94 7.48
CA ILE A 121 2.22 3.54 8.46
C ILE A 121 2.70 2.54 9.52
N PHE A 122 1.82 1.61 9.94
CA PHE A 122 2.17 0.53 10.87
C PHE A 122 3.26 -0.40 10.31
N GLN A 123 3.30 -0.57 8.99
CA GLN A 123 4.31 -1.40 8.32
C GLN A 123 5.60 -0.62 8.09
N GLN A 124 5.49 0.67 7.77
CA GLN A 124 6.62 1.54 7.48
C GLN A 124 7.42 1.93 8.72
N ALA A 125 6.77 2.16 9.85
CA ALA A 125 7.44 2.55 11.09
C ALA A 125 8.50 1.52 11.56
N PRO A 126 8.21 0.21 11.66
CA PRO A 126 9.23 -0.79 11.98
C PRO A 126 10.23 -0.98 10.83
N ALA A 127 9.79 -0.96 9.57
CA ALA A 127 10.69 -1.14 8.43
C ALA A 127 11.76 -0.03 8.34
N ALA A 128 11.39 1.22 8.61
CA ALA A 128 12.32 2.36 8.67
C ALA A 128 13.37 2.23 9.79
N GLN A 129 13.13 1.36 10.76
CA GLN A 129 14.04 1.06 11.87
C GLN A 129 14.78 -0.27 11.67
N GLY A 130 14.68 -0.88 10.48
CA GLY A 130 15.25 -2.21 10.20
C GLY A 130 14.52 -3.36 10.89
N GLY A 131 13.32 -3.12 11.41
CA GLY A 131 12.47 -4.11 12.06
C GLY A 131 11.66 -4.95 11.07
N LEU A 132 11.37 -6.19 11.46
CA LEU A 132 10.53 -7.12 10.70
C LEU A 132 9.14 -7.21 11.33
N LEU A 133 8.08 -7.27 10.51
CA LEU A 133 6.71 -7.53 10.99
C LEU A 133 6.47 -9.01 11.26
N VAL A 134 7.13 -9.86 10.49
CA VAL A 134 7.03 -11.32 10.49
C VAL A 134 8.42 -11.92 10.20
N ASP A 135 8.69 -13.11 10.72
CA ASP A 135 9.96 -13.81 10.51
C ASP A 135 10.05 -14.44 9.10
N ASN A 136 11.11 -15.22 8.86
CA ASN A 136 11.28 -16.03 7.65
C ASN A 136 11.15 -15.23 6.34
N GLY A 137 11.71 -14.01 6.33
CA GLY A 137 11.66 -13.12 5.18
C GLY A 137 10.23 -12.82 4.73
N TYR A 138 9.32 -12.54 5.67
CA TYR A 138 7.90 -12.33 5.39
C TYR A 138 7.18 -13.57 4.82
N GLY A 139 7.60 -14.75 5.26
CA GLY A 139 7.04 -16.03 4.82
C GLY A 139 7.66 -16.58 3.54
N ARG A 140 8.71 -15.94 3.01
CA ARG A 140 9.40 -16.37 1.78
C ARG A 140 10.28 -17.59 2.00
N SER A 141 10.86 -17.77 3.18
CA SER A 141 11.74 -18.91 3.51
C SER A 141 11.06 -19.98 4.37
N GLY A 142 9.74 -19.91 4.54
CA GLY A 142 8.98 -20.84 5.37
C GLY A 142 7.75 -20.20 6.01
N ARG A 143 7.04 -20.95 6.86
CA ARG A 143 5.84 -20.45 7.55
C ARG A 143 6.21 -19.28 8.47
N HIS A 144 5.59 -18.13 8.22
CA HIS A 144 5.78 -16.95 9.04
C HIS A 144 5.17 -17.11 10.44
N ARG A 145 5.82 -16.52 11.43
CA ARG A 145 5.32 -16.25 12.78
C ARG A 145 5.57 -14.78 13.09
N LEU A 146 4.83 -14.25 14.05
CA LEU A 146 5.15 -12.94 14.61
C LEU A 146 6.51 -13.05 15.32
N PRO A 147 7.58 -12.38 14.85
CA PRO A 147 8.73 -12.15 15.70
C PRO A 147 8.16 -11.42 16.91
N GLY A 148 8.56 -11.83 18.11
CA GLY A 148 8.10 -11.12 19.31
C GLY A 148 8.43 -9.65 19.11
N LEU A 149 7.41 -8.82 18.85
CA LEU A 149 7.53 -7.37 18.73
C LEU A 149 8.11 -6.95 20.08
N GLY A 150 9.43 -6.76 20.10
CA GLY A 150 10.19 -6.67 21.32
C GLY A 150 9.66 -5.51 22.16
N ARG A 151 9.71 -5.64 23.48
CA ARG A 151 9.34 -4.60 24.46
C ARG A 151 10.05 -3.26 24.23
N ASP A 152 11.03 -3.20 23.34
CA ASP A 152 11.83 -2.04 22.98
C ASP A 152 11.43 -1.38 21.64
N ALA A 153 10.47 -1.96 20.89
CA ALA A 153 9.82 -1.25 19.79
C ALA A 153 8.93 -0.15 20.40
N ARG A 154 9.55 0.98 20.75
CA ARG A 154 8.87 2.20 21.13
C ARG A 154 8.15 2.76 19.91
N LEU A 155 7.01 2.15 19.59
CA LEU A 155 5.98 2.81 18.80
C LEU A 155 5.55 4.03 19.62
N GLY A 156 6.18 5.18 19.36
CA GLY A 156 5.69 6.47 19.84
C GLY A 156 4.20 6.53 19.55
N GLY A 157 3.39 6.75 20.60
CA GLY A 157 1.97 6.42 20.62
C GLY A 157 1.23 6.94 19.38
N VAL A 158 0.92 6.03 18.45
CA VAL A 158 0.04 6.33 17.33
C VAL A 158 -1.38 6.26 17.86
N VAL A 159 -1.90 7.39 18.32
CA VAL A 159 -3.35 7.58 18.42
C VAL A 159 -3.85 7.78 17.00
N ALA A 160 -4.23 6.67 16.35
CA ALA A 160 -5.11 6.74 15.19
C ALA A 160 -6.45 7.28 15.69
N ALA A 161 -6.70 8.58 15.46
CA ALA A 161 -8.04 9.12 15.60
C ALA A 161 -8.90 8.50 14.49
N ALA A 162 -9.45 7.32 14.75
CA ALA A 162 -10.59 6.81 14.01
C ALA A 162 -11.73 7.80 14.26
N ALA A 163 -11.90 8.75 13.34
CA ALA A 163 -13.09 9.59 13.32
C ALA A 163 -14.28 8.64 13.30
N ARG A 164 -15.07 8.61 14.38
CA ARG A 164 -16.36 7.92 14.37
C ARG A 164 -17.15 8.54 13.20
N PRO A 165 -17.61 7.74 12.23
CA PRO A 165 -18.41 8.29 11.15
C PRO A 165 -19.65 8.94 11.77
N ARG A 166 -19.83 10.26 11.54
CA ARG A 166 -21.10 10.90 11.86
C ARG A 166 -22.16 10.19 11.02
N PRO A 167 -23.27 9.73 11.61
CA PRO A 167 -24.34 9.14 10.82
C PRO A 167 -24.83 10.18 9.81
N LEU A 168 -24.81 9.81 8.54
CA LEU A 168 -25.41 10.61 7.48
C LEU A 168 -26.89 10.82 7.81
N PRO A 169 -27.46 12.02 7.59
CA PRO A 169 -28.89 12.21 7.76
C PRO A 169 -29.63 11.31 6.76
N VAL A 170 -30.39 10.36 7.28
CA VAL A 170 -31.29 9.53 6.49
C VAL A 170 -32.37 10.47 5.96
N HIS A 171 -32.36 10.74 4.65
CA HIS A 171 -33.50 11.34 3.98
C HIS A 171 -34.69 10.38 4.15
N ARG A 172 -35.64 10.73 5.03
CA ARG A 172 -36.96 10.11 5.03
C ARG A 172 -37.53 10.31 3.64
N GLN A 173 -37.76 9.22 2.91
CA GLN A 173 -38.60 9.26 1.73
C GLN A 173 -39.99 9.74 2.16
N ASP A 174 -40.44 10.84 1.56
CA ASP A 174 -41.80 11.32 1.71
C ASP A 174 -42.76 10.33 1.01
N PRO A 175 -43.68 9.68 1.73
CA PRO A 175 -44.58 8.68 1.16
C PRO A 175 -45.64 9.25 0.20
N ARG A 176 -45.59 10.55 -0.15
CA ARG A 176 -46.59 11.21 -1.02
C ARG A 176 -46.19 11.34 -2.49
N LEU A 177 -44.99 10.90 -2.90
CA LEU A 177 -44.56 10.93 -4.31
C LEU A 177 -44.85 9.62 -5.08
N GLY A 178 -45.94 8.94 -4.71
CA GLY A 178 -46.46 7.77 -5.43
C GLY A 178 -47.62 8.14 -6.34
N ARG A 179 -47.39 8.90 -7.42
CA ARG A 179 -48.28 9.02 -8.59
C ARG A 179 -47.67 9.96 -9.63
N HIS A 180 -46.98 9.40 -10.61
CA HIS A 180 -47.06 9.77 -12.04
C HIS A 180 -45.89 9.17 -12.83
N LEU A 181 -46.14 8.04 -13.50
CA LEU A 181 -45.44 7.68 -14.74
C LEU A 181 -46.46 6.95 -15.65
N PRO A 182 -46.67 7.39 -16.89
CA PRO A 182 -47.60 6.76 -17.82
C PRO A 182 -46.94 5.61 -18.60
N GLY A 183 -47.70 4.51 -18.73
CA GLY A 183 -47.80 3.65 -19.91
C GLY A 183 -46.53 3.11 -20.58
N LEU A 184 -46.20 1.85 -20.28
CA LEU A 184 -45.67 0.92 -21.29
C LEU A 184 -46.36 -0.45 -21.12
N ARG A 185 -47.22 -0.78 -22.10
CA ARG A 185 -47.81 -2.11 -22.25
C ARG A 185 -46.71 -3.10 -22.65
N ARG A 186 -46.71 -4.26 -21.98
CA ARG A 186 -45.99 -5.46 -22.42
C ARG A 186 -46.68 -6.02 -23.66
N ALA A 187 -45.91 -6.36 -24.70
CA ALA A 187 -46.30 -7.30 -25.73
C ALA A 187 -45.56 -8.62 -25.48
N THR A 188 -46.31 -9.70 -25.33
CA THR A 188 -45.83 -11.08 -25.36
C THR A 188 -46.69 -11.82 -26.37
N SER A 189 -46.02 -12.58 -27.24
CA SER A 189 -46.54 -13.55 -28.22
C SER A 189 -47.32 -13.03 -29.42
#